data_AF-A0A8J9SWC0-F1
#
_entry.id   AF-A0A8J9SWC0-F1
#
_cell.length_a   1.000
_cell.length_b   1.000
_cell.length_c   1.000
_cell.angle_alpha   90.00
_cell.angle_beta   90.00
_cell.angle_gamma   90.00
#
_symmetry.space_group_name_H-M   'P 1'
#
loop_
_entity.id
_entity.type
_entity.pdbx_description
1 polymer ?
#
loop_
_entity_poly.entity_id
_entity_poly.type
_entity_poly.pdbx_seq_one_letter_code
_entity_poly.pdbx_strand_id
1 'polypeptide(L)' 'NCAHCDTVFSMSRRRHHCRLCGDVFCDPCSNHRATLPLQGSEFEKPVRVCDFCYTDV' A
#
# COMPACT_ATOMS: atom_id res chain seq x y z
N ASN A 1 -4.21 -0.39 13.39
CA ASN A 1 -2.97 -1.18 13.24
C ASN A 1 -2.71 -1.43 11.77
N CYS A 2 -1.53 -1.92 11.40
CA CYS A 2 -1.27 -2.39 10.03
C CYS A 2 -2.23 -3.53 9.69
N ALA A 3 -2.92 -3.45 8.55
CA ALA A 3 -3.90 -4.46 8.13
C ALA A 3 -3.30 -5.85 7.85
N HIS A 4 -1.98 -5.95 7.66
CA HIS A 4 -1.31 -7.24 7.46
C HIS A 4 -0.69 -7.83 8.74
N CYS A 5 0.10 -7.04 9.47
CA CYS A 5 0.91 -7.55 10.59
C CYS A 5 0.44 -7.07 11.97
N ASP A 6 -0.72 -6.43 12.05
CA ASP A 6 -1.36 -5.90 13.27
C ASP A 6 -0.49 -4.99 14.15
N THR A 7 0.64 -4.53 13.62
CA THR A 7 1.52 -3.64 14.35
C THR A 7 0.87 -2.27 14.57
N VAL A 8 0.96 -1.76 15.79
CA VAL A 8 0.41 -0.46 16.16
C VAL A 8 1.20 0.68 15.50
N PHE A 9 0.48 1.64 14.95
CA PHE A 9 1.05 2.85 14.37
C PHE A 9 1.50 3.82 15.46
N SER A 10 2.56 4.57 15.18
CA SER A 10 3.12 5.56 16.10
C SER A 10 3.67 6.75 15.31
N MET A 11 4.21 7.76 15.98
CA MET A 11 4.85 8.89 15.30
C MET A 11 6.04 8.43 14.42
N SER A 12 6.76 7.39 14.86
CA SER A 12 7.85 6.77 14.08
C SER A 12 7.34 5.77 13.04
N ARG A 13 6.21 5.11 13.27
CA ARG A 13 5.59 4.16 12.34
C ARG A 13 4.35 4.76 11.69
N ARG A 14 4.59 5.46 10.58
CA ARG A 14 3.54 6.14 9.80
C ARG A 14 2.59 5.16 9.11
N ARG A 15 1.42 5.68 8.76
CA ARG A 15 0.34 4.99 8.06
C ARG A 15 0.49 5.16 6.56
N HIS A 16 0.38 4.06 5.81
CA HIS A 16 0.49 4.05 4.35
C HIS A 16 -0.72 3.33 3.76
N HIS A 17 -1.41 3.93 2.79
CA HIS A 17 -2.56 3.29 2.15
C HIS A 17 -2.13 2.37 1.00
N CYS A 18 -2.78 1.24 0.79
CA CYS A 18 -2.67 0.53 -0.49
C CYS A 18 -3.59 1.20 -1.51
N ARG A 19 -3.08 1.52 -2.70
CA ARG A 19 -3.89 2.19 -3.74
C ARG A 19 -4.78 1.21 -4.53
N LEU A 20 -4.61 -0.10 -4.32
CA LEU A 20 -5.45 -1.14 -4.90
C LEU A 20 -6.60 -1.56 -3.97
N CYS A 21 -6.31 -1.93 -2.72
CA CYS A 21 -7.35 -2.36 -1.76
C CYS A 21 -7.87 -1.26 -0.82
N GLY A 22 -7.17 -0.14 -0.67
CA GLY A 22 -7.58 0.98 0.19
C GLY A 22 -7.18 0.85 1.67
N ASP A 23 -6.75 -0.32 2.14
CA ASP A 23 -6.38 -0.54 3.53
C ASP A 23 -5.09 0.18 3.96
N VAL A 24 -4.88 0.24 5.28
CA VAL A 24 -3.75 0.94 5.90
C VAL A 24 -2.68 -0.05 6.37
N PHE A 25 -1.45 0.16 5.91
CA PHE A 25 -0.29 -0.66 6.18
C PHE A 25 0.85 0.16 6.81
N CYS A 26 1.80 -0.54 7.42
CA CYS A 26 3.10 0.03 7.74
C CYS A 26 4.00 0.02 6.49
N ASP A 27 5.12 0.74 6.55
CA ASP A 27 6.06 0.81 5.42
C ASP A 27 6.57 -0.58 4.99
N PRO A 28 6.96 -1.50 5.91
CA PRO A 28 7.38 -2.85 5.53
C PRO A 28 6.34 -3.66 4.76
N CYS A 29 5.05 -3.55 5.10
CA CYS A 29 3.96 -4.31 4.48
C CYS A 29 3.37 -3.63 3.23
N SER A 30 3.94 -2.50 2.82
CA SER A 30 3.52 -1.75 1.63
C SER A 30 4.69 -1.11 0.91
N ASN A 31 5.84 -1.79 0.88
CA ASN A 31 7.06 -1.24 0.30
C ASN A 31 7.12 -1.38 -1.23
N HIS A 32 6.09 -1.99 -1.83
CA HIS A 32 6.00 -2.18 -3.27
C HIS A 32 5.29 -1.02 -3.97
N ARG A 33 5.64 -0.83 -5.24
CA ARG A 33 4.93 0.06 -6.16
C ARG A 33 4.57 -0.70 -7.42
N ALA A 34 3.33 -0.57 -7.86
CA ALA A 34 2.82 -1.21 -9.07
C ALA A 34 2.10 -0.20 -9.94
N THR A 35 2.17 -0.40 -11.26
CA THR A 35 1.31 0.32 -12.22
C THR A 35 -0.03 -0.40 -12.24
N LEU A 36 -1.10 0.29 -11.85
CA LEU A 36 -2.43 -0.29 -11.80
C LEU A 36 -3.15 -0.03 -13.13
N PRO A 37 -3.94 -0.99 -13.66
CA PRO A 37 -4.73 -0.80 -14.88
C PRO A 37 -5.99 0.06 -14.65
N LEU A 38 -5.91 1.03 -13.73
CA LEU A 38 -7.00 1.91 -13.33
C LEU A 38 -6.89 3.23 -14.09
N GLN A 39 -8.04 3.84 -14.39
CA GLN A 39 -8.09 5.13 -15.07
C GLN A 39 -7.91 6.28 -14.06
N GLY A 40 -6.99 7.19 -14.36
CA GLY A 40 -6.73 8.40 -13.57
C GLY A 40 -5.27 8.80 -13.64
N SER A 41 -4.98 10.11 -13.59
CA SER A 41 -3.61 10.64 -13.68
C SER A 41 -2.69 10.12 -12.57
N GLU A 42 -3.25 9.73 -11.42
CA GLU A 42 -2.49 9.14 -10.32
C GLU A 42 -2.02 7.69 -10.60
N PHE A 43 -2.69 6.99 -11.53
CA PHE A 43 -2.38 5.60 -11.90
C PHE A 43 -1.50 5.48 -13.15
N GLU A 44 -1.16 6.60 -13.80
CA GLU A 44 -0.18 6.65 -14.89
C GLU A 44 1.25 6.32 -14.44
N LYS A 45 1.50 6.35 -13.12
CA LYS A 45 2.81 6.08 -12.51
C LYS A 45 2.69 4.95 -11.47
N PRO A 46 3.80 4.25 -11.14
CA PRO A 46 3.79 3.24 -10.09
C PRO A 46 3.35 3.80 -8.73
N VAL A 47 2.20 3.34 -8.26
CA VAL A 47 1.60 3.72 -6.97
C VAL A 47 1.90 2.70 -5.90
N ARG A 48 1.92 3.14 -4.64
CA ARG A 48 2.18 2.26 -3.50
C ARG A 48 1.06 1.23 -3.34
N VAL A 49 1.44 -0.04 -3.25
CA VAL A 49 0.54 -1.16 -2.98
C VAL A 49 1.05 -1.98 -1.78
N CYS A 50 0.15 -2.67 -1.09
CA CYS A 50 0.57 -3.64 -0.08
C CYS A 50 1.17 -4.88 -0.73
N ASP A 51 1.90 -5.67 0.05
CA ASP A 51 2.62 -6.84 -0.46
C ASP A 51 1.65 -7.87 -1.07
N PHE A 52 0.45 -8.05 -0.48
CA PHE A 52 -0.61 -8.91 -1.02
C PHE A 52 -1.09 -8.43 -2.38
N CYS A 53 -1.46 -7.15 -2.48
CA CYS A 53 -1.87 -6.57 -3.75
C CYS A 53 -0.75 -6.53 -4.79
N TYR A 54 0.52 -6.66 -4.38
CA TYR A 54 1.63 -6.76 -5.32
C TYR A 54 1.80 -8.18 -5.87
N THR A 55 1.53 -9.22 -5.06
CA THR A 55 1.61 -10.61 -5.51
C THR A 55 0.48 -11.02 -6.47
N ASP A 56 -0.64 -10.29 -6.45
CA ASP A 56 -1.80 -10.53 -7.32
C ASP A 56 -1.79 -9.70 -8.64
N VAL A 57 -0.70 -8.97 -8.93
CA VAL A 57 -0.52 -8.14 -10.15
C VAL A 57 0.47 -8.79 -11.10
#